data_AF-A0A657AQ20-F1
#
_entry.id   AF-A0A657AQ20-F1
#
_cell.length_a   1.000
_cell.length_b   1.000
_cell.length_c   1.000
_cell.angle_alpha   90.00
_cell.angle_beta   90.00
_cell.angle_gamma   90.00
#
_symmetry.space_group_name_H-M   'P 1'
#
loop_
_entity.id
_entity.type
_entity.pdbx_description
1 polymer ?
#
loop_
_entity_poly.entity_id
_entity_poly.type
_entity_poly.pdbx_seq_one_letter_code
_entity_poly.pdbx_strand_id
1 'polypeptide(L)'
;KVYAAVNTTLATFEDEPRKLYAWQLSLILKLDTEDEQGLTLPEEAKEIEPFCQQLDVELRAGGNAVPLARITWNKTRELLFRVYNPVQADELIKSIIEADTTPRPFSYTIDPDEDWKMSEVYLKSFR
;
A
#
# COMPACT_ATOMS: atom_id res chain seq x y z
N LYS A 1 -4.16 -13.54 -13.39
CA LYS A 1 -5.34 -12.66 -13.12
C LYS A 1 -4.89 -11.66 -12.06
N VAL A 2 -5.30 -10.38 -12.15
CA VAL A 2 -4.94 -9.38 -11.14
C VAL A 2 -6.11 -9.25 -10.17
N TYR A 3 -5.83 -9.30 -8.87
CA TYR A 3 -6.81 -8.93 -7.84
C TYR A 3 -6.44 -7.56 -7.28
N ALA A 4 -7.35 -6.60 -7.38
CA ALA A 4 -7.16 -5.27 -6.83
C ALA A 4 -8.39 -4.86 -6.02
N ALA A 5 -8.16 -4.41 -4.79
CA ALA A 5 -9.13 -3.69 -4.00
C ALA A 5 -8.69 -2.22 -3.96
N VAL A 6 -9.50 -1.32 -4.51
CA VAL A 6 -9.19 0.11 -4.61
C VAL A 6 -10.16 0.90 -3.75
N ASN A 7 -9.64 1.85 -2.96
CA ASN A 7 -10.44 2.79 -2.20
C ASN A 7 -10.98 3.90 -3.12
N THR A 8 -12.06 3.60 -3.83
CA THR A 8 -12.67 4.51 -4.81
C THR A 8 -13.24 5.78 -4.19
N THR A 9 -13.44 5.83 -2.86
CA THR A 9 -13.87 7.05 -2.15
C THR A 9 -12.86 8.18 -2.29
N LEU A 10 -11.58 7.87 -2.49
CA LEU A 10 -10.54 8.87 -2.76
C LEU A 10 -10.79 9.67 -4.05
N ALA A 11 -11.58 9.14 -4.99
CA ALA A 11 -11.96 9.89 -6.19
C ALA A 11 -12.84 11.12 -5.88
N THR A 12 -13.43 11.20 -4.68
CA THR A 12 -14.22 12.36 -4.23
C THR A 12 -13.39 13.37 -3.45
N PHE A 13 -12.07 13.15 -3.28
CA PHE A 13 -11.21 14.15 -2.66
C PHE A 13 -11.06 15.33 -3.60
N GLU A 14 -11.35 16.53 -3.09
CA GLU A 14 -11.15 17.82 -3.76
C GLU A 14 -9.72 18.34 -3.50
N ASP A 15 -9.42 19.56 -3.94
CA ASP A 15 -8.05 20.12 -3.96
C ASP A 15 -7.34 20.12 -2.60
N GLU A 16 -8.03 20.49 -1.51
CA GLU A 16 -7.40 20.60 -0.18
C GLU A 16 -6.91 19.24 0.37
N PRO A 17 -7.76 18.19 0.48
CA PRO A 17 -7.30 16.86 0.84
C PRO A 17 -6.23 16.30 -0.09
N ARG A 18 -6.32 16.57 -1.41
CA ARG A 18 -5.31 16.09 -2.37
C ARG A 18 -3.94 16.69 -2.12
N LYS A 19 -3.88 18.00 -1.84
CA LYS A 19 -2.64 18.69 -1.47
C LYS A 19 -2.07 18.22 -0.14
N LEU A 20 -2.93 17.86 0.81
CA LEU A 20 -2.48 17.30 2.08
C LEU A 20 -1.82 15.94 1.86
N TYR A 21 -2.44 15.01 1.13
CA TYR A 21 -1.85 13.71 0.85
C TYR A 21 -1.14 13.67 -0.50
N ALA A 22 -0.13 14.54 -0.65
CA ALA A 22 0.60 14.78 -1.90
C ALA A 22 1.69 13.74 -2.21
N TRP A 23 1.87 12.72 -1.37
CA TRP A 23 2.87 11.66 -1.60
C TRP A 23 2.17 10.32 -1.83
N GLN A 24 2.78 9.45 -2.62
CA GLN A 24 2.35 8.06 -2.76
C GLN A 24 3.42 7.14 -2.19
N LEU A 25 3.00 6.28 -1.26
CA LEU A 25 3.80 5.17 -0.77
C LEU A 25 3.36 3.91 -1.50
N SER A 26 4.32 3.18 -2.07
CA SER A 26 4.15 1.81 -2.57
C SER A 26 5.03 0.88 -1.75
N LEU A 27 4.46 -0.19 -1.21
CA LEU A 27 5.20 -1.28 -0.57
C LEU A 27 4.83 -2.59 -1.25
N ILE A 28 5.84 -3.29 -1.77
CA ILE A 28 5.69 -4.51 -2.54
C ILE A 28 6.32 -5.67 -1.76
N LEU A 29 5.46 -6.53 -1.20
CA LEU A 29 5.88 -7.80 -0.59
C LEU A 29 6.06 -8.88 -1.65
N LYS A 30 7.13 -9.67 -1.54
CA LYS A 30 7.34 -10.88 -2.34
C LYS A 30 6.72 -12.07 -1.64
N LEU A 31 5.81 -12.75 -2.34
CA LEU A 31 5.08 -13.91 -1.84
C LEU A 31 5.80 -15.19 -2.25
N ASP A 32 5.73 -16.23 -1.43
CA ASP A 32 6.38 -17.51 -1.74
C ASP A 32 5.50 -18.38 -2.65
N THR A 33 4.18 -18.33 -2.42
CA THR A 33 3.22 -19.17 -3.11
C THR A 33 2.14 -18.36 -3.84
N GLU A 34 1.65 -18.94 -4.94
CA GLU A 34 0.47 -18.46 -5.66
C GLU A 34 -0.32 -19.66 -6.19
N ASP A 35 -1.62 -19.49 -6.36
CA ASP A 35 -2.46 -20.44 -7.10
C ASP A 35 -2.22 -20.34 -8.61
N GLU A 36 -2.86 -21.22 -9.39
CA GLU A 36 -2.78 -21.21 -10.87
C GLU A 36 -3.25 -19.90 -11.52
N GLN A 37 -3.89 -19.01 -10.76
CA GLN A 37 -4.42 -17.73 -11.22
C GLN A 37 -3.53 -16.54 -10.81
N GLY A 38 -2.46 -16.79 -10.04
CA GLY A 38 -1.52 -15.79 -9.53
C GLY A 38 -1.99 -15.11 -8.24
N LEU A 39 -2.91 -15.73 -7.50
CA LEU A 39 -3.44 -15.24 -6.22
C LEU A 39 -2.75 -15.94 -5.04
N THR A 40 -2.66 -15.23 -3.91
CA THR A 40 -2.18 -15.79 -2.64
C THR A 40 -2.99 -17.02 -2.24
N LEU A 41 -2.31 -18.12 -1.91
CA LEU A 41 -2.93 -19.28 -1.27
C LEU A 41 -3.38 -18.92 0.17
N PRO A 42 -4.35 -19.64 0.76
CA PRO A 42 -4.84 -19.36 2.11
C PRO A 42 -3.75 -19.35 3.20
N GLU A 43 -2.78 -20.25 3.10
CA GLU A 43 -1.62 -20.33 3.98
C GLU A 43 -0.72 -19.08 3.88
N GLU A 44 -0.42 -18.62 2.67
CA GLU A 44 0.36 -17.40 2.43
C GLU A 44 -0.37 -16.17 2.97
N ALA A 45 -1.69 -16.10 2.74
CA ALA A 45 -2.53 -15.04 3.29
C ALA A 45 -2.48 -15.01 4.81
N LYS A 46 -2.53 -16.18 5.46
CA LYS A 46 -2.47 -16.29 6.93
C LYS A 46 -1.14 -15.76 7.49
N GLU A 47 -0.04 -15.90 6.76
CA GLU A 47 1.27 -15.42 7.19
C GLU A 47 1.46 -13.91 6.99
N ILE A 48 0.99 -13.35 5.87
CA ILE A 48 1.24 -11.94 5.54
C ILE A 48 0.17 -10.96 6.03
N GLU A 49 -1.07 -11.43 6.24
CA GLU A 49 -2.20 -10.52 6.54
C GLU A 49 -2.04 -9.80 7.89
N PRO A 50 -1.53 -10.43 8.98
CA PRO A 50 -1.27 -9.71 10.24
C PRO A 50 -0.30 -8.53 10.06
N PHE A 51 0.77 -8.74 9.29
CA PHE A 51 1.73 -7.68 8.95
C PHE A 51 1.06 -6.56 8.14
N CYS A 52 0.30 -6.91 7.10
CA CYS A 52 -0.39 -5.93 6.26
C CYS A 52 -1.38 -5.08 7.08
N GLN A 53 -2.10 -5.70 8.02
CA GLN A 53 -3.05 -5.01 8.90
C GLN A 53 -2.35 -4.09 9.89
N GLN A 54 -1.27 -4.56 10.52
CA GLN A 54 -0.48 -3.74 11.44
C GLN A 54 0.10 -2.51 10.73
N LEU A 55 0.71 -2.71 9.55
CA LEU A 55 1.28 -1.64 8.75
C LEU A 55 0.21 -0.61 8.33
N ASP A 56 -0.99 -1.05 7.92
CA ASP A 56 -2.11 -0.15 7.61
C ASP A 56 -2.48 0.72 8.81
N VAL A 57 -2.62 0.12 9.99
CA VAL A 57 -2.96 0.82 11.23
C VAL A 57 -1.89 1.84 11.61
N GLU A 58 -0.62 1.45 11.56
CA GLU A 58 0.51 2.30 11.95
C GLU A 58 0.72 3.45 10.97
N LEU A 59 0.62 3.22 9.65
CA LEU A 59 0.71 4.29 8.65
C LEU A 59 -0.42 5.31 8.78
N ARG A 60 -1.61 4.88 9.19
CA ARG A 60 -2.78 5.75 9.36
C ARG A 60 -2.80 6.45 10.72
N ALA A 61 -1.93 6.07 11.65
CA ALA A 61 -1.87 6.67 12.97
C ALA A 61 -1.66 8.19 12.86
N GLY A 62 -2.41 8.95 13.65
CA GLY A 62 -2.38 10.43 13.58
C GLY A 62 -2.90 11.02 12.26
N GLY A 63 -3.53 10.22 11.39
CA GLY A 63 -4.02 10.66 10.08
C GLY A 63 -2.92 10.80 9.02
N ASN A 64 -1.78 10.14 9.18
CA ASN A 64 -0.64 10.34 8.28
C ASN A 64 -0.84 9.72 6.88
N ALA A 65 -1.67 8.68 6.75
CA ALA A 65 -1.92 8.03 5.47
C ALA A 65 -3.38 7.66 5.25
N VAL A 66 -3.75 7.49 3.98
CA VAL A 66 -5.03 6.92 3.54
C VAL A 66 -4.76 5.77 2.57
N PRO A 67 -5.32 4.58 2.78
CA PRO A 67 -5.11 3.46 1.86
C PRO A 67 -5.73 3.78 0.49
N LEU A 68 -4.93 3.59 -0.56
CA LEU A 68 -5.32 3.78 -1.95
C LEU A 68 -5.76 2.47 -2.58
N ALA A 69 -4.88 1.46 -2.56
CA ALA A 69 -5.15 0.19 -3.20
C ALA A 69 -4.33 -0.95 -2.59
N ARG A 70 -4.87 -2.15 -2.72
CA ARG A 70 -4.20 -3.41 -2.42
C ARG A 70 -4.27 -4.30 -3.65
N ILE A 71 -3.11 -4.63 -4.21
CA ILE A 71 -3.01 -5.35 -5.48
C ILE A 71 -2.24 -6.64 -5.27
N THR A 72 -2.76 -7.76 -5.78
CA THR A 72 -2.10 -9.07 -5.77
C THR A 72 -1.96 -9.57 -7.18
N TRP A 73 -0.73 -9.84 -7.59
CA TRP A 73 -0.39 -10.42 -8.88
C TRP A 73 1.04 -10.97 -8.87
N ASN A 74 1.26 -12.12 -9.50
CA ASN A 74 2.59 -12.63 -9.88
C ASN A 74 3.52 -12.72 -8.66
N LYS A 75 3.05 -13.42 -7.63
CA LYS A 75 3.75 -13.55 -6.33
C LYS A 75 4.12 -12.23 -5.67
N THR A 76 3.34 -11.19 -5.88
CA THR A 76 3.52 -9.93 -5.16
C THR A 76 2.22 -9.44 -4.55
N ARG A 77 2.35 -8.79 -3.40
CA ARG A 77 1.30 -8.00 -2.76
C ARG A 77 1.80 -6.56 -2.68
N GLU A 78 1.17 -5.68 -3.43
CA GLU A 78 1.43 -4.25 -3.37
C GLU A 78 0.38 -3.57 -2.48
N LEU A 79 0.86 -2.77 -1.53
CA LEU A 79 0.06 -1.89 -0.69
C LEU A 79 0.37 -0.45 -1.08
N LEU A 80 -0.67 0.29 -1.46
CA LEU A 80 -0.57 1.67 -1.90
C LEU A 80 -1.27 2.59 -0.93
N PHE A 81 -0.62 3.70 -0.58
CA PHE A 81 -1.16 4.73 0.32
C PHE A 81 -0.92 6.12 -0.23
N ARG A 82 -1.86 7.02 0.03
CA ARG A 82 -1.65 8.47 -0.05
C ARG A 82 -1.13 8.95 1.30
N VAL A 83 -0.02 9.70 1.31
CA VAL A 83 0.72 10.04 2.53
C VAL A 83 0.81 11.56 2.70
N TYR A 84 0.57 12.01 3.93
CA TYR A 84 0.67 13.40 4.36
C TYR A 84 2.12 13.78 4.71
N ASN A 85 2.74 13.06 5.65
CA ASN A 85 4.13 13.25 6.04
C ASN A 85 4.99 12.04 5.57
N PRO A 86 5.76 12.19 4.48
CA PRO A 86 6.58 11.10 3.94
C PRO A 86 7.73 10.71 4.87
N VAL A 87 8.27 11.65 5.66
CA VAL A 87 9.35 11.38 6.61
C VAL A 87 8.87 10.45 7.72
N GLN A 88 7.68 10.72 8.26
CA GLN A 88 7.08 9.86 9.28
C GLN A 88 6.81 8.44 8.76
N ALA A 89 6.35 8.31 7.51
CA ALA A 89 6.12 7.00 6.89
C ALA A 89 7.44 6.25 6.62
N ASP A 90 8.48 6.96 6.17
CA ASP A 90 9.81 6.40 5.96
C ASP A 90 10.45 5.91 7.25
N GLU A 91 10.39 6.71 8.34
CA GLU A 91 10.87 6.32 9.66
C GLU A 91 10.16 5.08 10.21
N LEU A 92 8.84 5.00 10.03
CA LEU A 92 8.06 3.81 10.39
C LEU A 92 8.58 2.57 9.65
N ILE A 93 8.68 2.63 8.31
CA ILE A 93 9.12 1.49 7.51
C ILE A 93 10.56 1.08 7.84
N LYS A 94 11.46 2.05 8.06
CA LYS A 94 12.84 1.77 8.49
C LYS A 94 12.88 1.05 9.84
N SER A 95 12.05 1.45 10.81
CA SER A 95 12.00 0.76 12.11
C SER A 95 11.51 -0.69 11.99
N ILE A 96 10.58 -0.96 11.06
CA ILE A 96 10.13 -2.33 10.73
C ILE A 96 11.28 -3.15 10.12
N ILE A 97 12.07 -2.55 9.20
CA ILE A 97 13.23 -3.21 8.59
C ILE A 97 14.29 -3.52 9.65
N GLU A 98 14.57 -2.58 10.55
CA GLU A 98 15.55 -2.76 11.63
C GLU A 98 15.13 -3.82 12.66
N ALA A 99 13.82 -3.97 12.89
CA ALA A 99 13.29 -4.99 13.79
C ALA A 99 13.37 -6.42 13.24
N ASP A 100 13.57 -6.59 11.92
CA ASP A 100 13.62 -7.89 11.22
C ASP A 100 12.41 -8.80 11.51
N THR A 101 11.24 -8.20 11.69
CA THR A 101 9.98 -8.90 12.04
C THR A 101 9.08 -9.16 10.83
N THR A 102 9.58 -8.92 9.62
CA THR A 102 8.79 -8.96 8.39
C THR A 102 8.54 -10.42 7.98
N PRO A 103 7.30 -10.83 7.67
CA PRO A 103 7.02 -12.22 7.28
C PRO A 103 7.57 -12.57 5.90
N ARG A 104 7.85 -11.55 5.08
CA ARG A 104 8.36 -11.67 3.71
C ARG A 104 9.27 -10.50 3.36
N PRO A 105 10.25 -10.70 2.46
CA PRO A 105 11.01 -9.60 1.89
C PRO A 105 10.10 -8.62 1.15
N PHE A 106 10.36 -7.33 1.29
CA PHE A 106 9.66 -6.30 0.55
C PHE A 106 10.61 -5.21 0.05
N SER A 107 10.12 -4.41 -0.90
CA SER A 107 10.70 -3.13 -1.29
C SER A 107 9.64 -2.04 -1.13
N TYR A 108 10.06 -0.80 -0.90
CA TYR A 108 9.13 0.32 -0.83
C TYR A 108 9.67 1.56 -1.54
N THR A 109 8.78 2.42 -1.99
CA THR A 109 9.08 3.79 -2.45
C THR A 109 8.09 4.77 -1.82
N ILE A 110 8.52 6.02 -1.66
CA ILE A 110 7.67 7.14 -1.26
C ILE A 110 7.99 8.28 -2.23
N ASP A 111 7.11 8.47 -3.20
CA ASP A 111 7.32 9.39 -4.31
C ASP A 111 6.36 10.57 -4.22
N PRO A 112 6.81 11.80 -4.56
CA PRO A 112 5.92 12.94 -4.62
C PRO A 112 4.94 12.75 -5.79
N ASP A 113 3.67 13.01 -5.54
CA ASP A 113 2.57 12.91 -6.51
C ASP A 113 1.50 13.96 -6.19
N GLU A 114 1.91 15.24 -6.17
CA GLU A 114 1.07 16.40 -5.82
C GLU A 114 -0.20 16.49 -6.69
N ASP A 115 -0.07 16.13 -7.97
CA ASP A 115 -1.16 16.13 -8.95
C ASP A 115 -1.99 14.83 -8.94
N TRP A 116 -1.66 13.86 -8.08
CA TRP A 116 -2.32 12.56 -7.97
C TRP A 116 -2.30 11.73 -9.27
N LYS A 117 -1.34 12.00 -10.16
CA LYS A 117 -1.25 11.35 -11.48
C LYS A 117 -1.06 9.84 -11.35
N MET A 118 -0.31 9.39 -10.34
CA MET A 118 -0.11 7.95 -10.09
C MET A 118 -1.40 7.30 -9.59
N SER A 119 -2.08 7.96 -8.66
CA SER A 119 -3.30 7.42 -8.05
C SER A 119 -4.50 7.40 -9.00
N GLU A 120 -4.59 8.39 -9.89
CA GLU A 120 -5.65 8.48 -10.91
C GLU A 120 -5.67 7.28 -11.86
N VAL A 121 -4.52 6.61 -12.09
CA VAL A 121 -4.48 5.35 -12.86
C VAL A 121 -5.37 4.30 -12.22
N TYR A 122 -5.24 4.10 -10.90
CA TYR A 122 -6.04 3.12 -10.16
C TYR A 122 -7.49 3.58 -10.00
N LEU A 123 -7.72 4.85 -9.66
CA LEU A 123 -9.07 5.37 -9.41
C LEU A 123 -9.96 5.35 -10.66
N LYS A 124 -9.37 5.52 -11.86
CA LYS A 124 -10.12 5.45 -13.14
C LYS A 124 -10.37 4.02 -13.60
N SER A 125 -9.43 3.11 -13.36
CA SER A 125 -9.57 1.70 -13.77
C SER A 125 -10.64 0.93 -12.98
N PHE A 126 -11.01 1.40 -11.80
CA PHE A 126 -11.94 0.73 -10.89
C PHE A 126 -13.14 1.60 -10.50
N ARG A 127 -13.46 2.63 -11.29
CA ARG A 127 -14.62 3.53 -11.09
C ARG A 127 -15.93 2.92 -11.56
#